data_AF-A0A8H7GNM9-F1
#
_entry.id   AF-A0A8H7GNM9-F1
#
_cell.length_a   1.000
_cell.length_b   1.000
_cell.length_c   1.000
_cell.angle_alpha   90.00
_cell.angle_beta   90.00
_cell.angle_gamma   90.00
#
_symmetry.space_group_name_H-M   'P 1'
#
loop_
_entity.id
_entity.type
_entity.pdbx_description
1 polymer ?
#
loop_
_entity_poly.entity_id
_entity_poly.type
_entity_poly.pdbx_seq_one_letter_code
_entity_poly.pdbx_strand_id
1 'polypeptide(L)'
;MKIPYENEDEKLEISDFYDFTSSYGNYTQESADGNNEEWEDVSGESAGEEEDEDEIPEDPLIDMGTELILPSGAVVGHRSMARYYKQNFPPERILSEGQGTVIAAETRHFAAPAQRQELQMAKRAWSLQKKREDTNDRRAQKFINNQPHFRDPLLQ
;
A
#
# COMPACT_ATOMS: atom_id res chain seq x y z
N MET A 1 41.39 22.82 -24.11
CA MET A 1 40.30 22.26 -24.94
C MET A 1 39.89 20.95 -24.29
N LYS A 2 38.61 20.72 -24.00
CA LYS A 2 38.08 19.44 -23.48
C LYS A 2 37.29 18.79 -24.61
N ILE A 3 37.46 17.48 -24.79
CA ILE A 3 36.67 16.68 -25.73
C ILE A 3 35.32 16.38 -25.06
N PRO A 4 34.17 16.63 -25.72
CA PRO A 4 32.86 16.20 -25.23
C PRO A 4 32.77 14.67 -25.12
N TYR A 5 32.20 14.16 -24.03
CA TYR A 5 32.13 12.72 -23.73
C TYR A 5 30.97 12.39 -22.77
N GLU A 6 29.99 13.28 -22.62
CA GLU A 6 28.93 13.09 -21.62
C GLU A 6 27.75 12.35 -22.25
N ASN A 7 27.34 12.78 -23.45
CA ASN A 7 26.25 12.17 -24.22
C ASN A 7 26.73 10.95 -25.02
N GLU A 8 25.80 10.09 -25.39
CA GLU A 8 26.10 8.87 -26.18
C GLU A 8 26.55 9.21 -27.60
N ASP A 9 25.89 10.16 -28.27
CA ASP A 9 26.26 10.64 -29.60
C ASP A 9 27.73 11.10 -29.68
N GLU A 10 28.19 11.84 -28.67
CA GLU A 10 29.57 12.33 -28.59
C GLU A 10 30.58 11.19 -28.37
N LYS A 11 30.18 10.15 -27.63
CA LYS A 11 31.00 8.95 -27.43
C LYS A 11 31.09 8.12 -28.69
N LEU A 12 30.00 8.06 -29.47
CA LEU A 12 29.91 7.33 -30.71
C LEU A 12 30.82 7.92 -31.80
N GLU A 13 30.93 9.25 -31.89
CA GLU A 13 31.84 9.92 -32.83
C GLU A 13 33.33 9.55 -32.64
N ILE A 14 33.70 9.10 -31.44
CA ILE A 14 35.07 8.73 -31.10
C ILE A 14 35.23 7.25 -30.75
N SER A 15 34.18 6.44 -30.93
CA SER A 15 34.16 5.03 -30.53
C SER A 15 35.21 4.21 -31.26
N ASP A 16 35.46 4.48 -32.54
CA ASP A 16 36.48 3.82 -33.38
C ASP A 16 37.90 3.86 -32.77
N PHE A 17 38.17 4.83 -31.91
CA PHE A 17 39.48 5.02 -31.28
C PHE A 17 39.60 4.29 -29.93
N TYR A 18 38.52 3.68 -29.42
CA TYR A 18 38.46 3.02 -28.12
C TYR A 18 37.86 1.62 -28.22
N ASP A 19 38.39 0.71 -27.42
CA ASP A 19 37.95 -0.69 -27.39
C ASP A 19 37.38 -1.01 -26.00
N PHE A 20 36.13 -1.49 -25.98
CA PHE A 20 35.40 -1.90 -24.78
C PHE A 20 35.15 -3.43 -24.75
N THR A 21 36.13 -4.26 -25.15
CA THR A 21 36.07 -5.74 -25.06
C THR A 21 35.36 -6.33 -23.83
N SER A 22 35.45 -5.70 -22.65
CA SER A 22 34.77 -6.17 -21.44
C SER A 22 33.26 -5.91 -21.39
N SER A 23 32.73 -4.95 -22.16
CA SER A 23 31.30 -4.61 -22.18
C SER A 23 30.50 -5.45 -23.18
N TYR A 24 31.14 -5.99 -24.22
CA TYR A 24 30.49 -6.86 -25.22
C TYR A 24 30.14 -8.26 -24.70
N GLY A 25 30.04 -8.46 -23.38
CA GLY A 25 29.76 -9.76 -22.77
C GLY A 25 30.62 -10.91 -23.33
N ASN A 26 30.22 -12.15 -23.08
CA ASN A 26 30.79 -13.30 -23.79
C ASN A 26 30.17 -13.47 -25.20
N TYR A 27 29.58 -12.42 -25.79
CA TYR A 27 28.91 -12.53 -27.10
C TYR A 27 29.92 -12.80 -28.24
N THR A 28 31.19 -12.43 -28.05
CA THR A 28 32.27 -12.69 -29.02
C THR A 28 32.89 -14.08 -28.93
N GLN A 29 32.61 -14.86 -27.87
CA GLN A 29 33.25 -16.16 -27.69
C GLN A 29 32.66 -17.26 -28.58
N GLU A 30 31.44 -17.07 -29.10
CA GLU A 30 30.81 -17.98 -30.07
C GLU A 30 31.13 -17.63 -31.54
N SER A 31 31.64 -16.44 -31.81
CA SER A 31 32.00 -15.98 -33.17
C SER A 31 33.51 -16.04 -33.48
N ALA A 32 34.34 -16.50 -32.53
CA ALA A 32 35.80 -16.49 -32.63
C ALA A 32 36.46 -17.87 -32.83
N ASP A 33 35.70 -18.89 -33.24
CA ASP A 33 36.26 -20.17 -33.75
C ASP A 33 35.75 -20.44 -35.17
N GLY A 34 36.19 -19.60 -36.11
CA GLY A 34 35.84 -19.77 -37.51
C GLY A 34 36.18 -18.58 -38.39
N ASN A 35 37.43 -18.54 -38.84
CA ASN A 35 37.88 -17.82 -40.05
C ASN A 35 38.15 -16.31 -39.92
N ASN A 36 39.32 -15.99 -39.34
CA ASN A 36 40.03 -14.72 -39.57
C ASN A 36 40.72 -14.75 -40.95
N GLU A 37 39.97 -14.69 -42.04
CA GLU A 37 40.47 -14.50 -43.40
C GLU A 37 39.28 -14.22 -44.33
N GLU A 38 39.32 -13.09 -45.06
CA GLU A 38 38.44 -12.75 -46.20
C GLU A 38 37.16 -11.92 -45.94
N TRP A 39 37.34 -10.64 -45.58
CA TRP A 39 36.44 -9.59 -46.06
C TRP A 39 37.15 -8.84 -47.19
N GLU A 40 37.16 -9.46 -48.36
CA GLU A 40 37.53 -8.82 -49.63
C GLU A 40 36.28 -8.12 -50.20
N ASP A 41 36.49 -6.86 -50.57
CA ASP A 41 35.57 -5.89 -51.18
C ASP A 41 34.48 -6.50 -52.09
N VAL A 42 33.22 -6.53 -51.63
CA VAL A 42 32.05 -6.81 -52.47
C VAL A 42 31.26 -5.51 -52.70
N SER A 43 31.63 -4.81 -53.76
CA SER A 43 30.75 -3.88 -54.45
C SER A 43 29.53 -4.64 -55.01
N GLY A 44 28.30 -4.33 -54.56
CA GLY A 44 27.10 -4.83 -55.24
C GLY A 44 25.78 -4.75 -54.45
N GLU A 45 25.05 -3.66 -54.65
CA GLU A 45 23.58 -3.61 -54.84
C GLU A 45 22.66 -4.28 -53.78
N SER A 46 22.05 -3.42 -52.95
CA SER A 46 20.67 -3.47 -52.45
C SER A 46 20.16 -4.77 -51.78
N ALA A 47 20.14 -4.80 -50.45
CA ALA A 47 19.05 -5.42 -49.68
C ALA A 47 19.07 -4.96 -48.21
N GLY A 48 18.06 -4.18 -47.83
CA GLY A 48 17.49 -4.09 -46.47
C GLY A 48 18.46 -3.91 -45.31
N GLU A 49 18.74 -2.66 -44.98
CA GLU A 49 19.21 -2.26 -43.64
C GLU A 49 18.09 -2.58 -42.64
N GLU A 50 18.11 -3.79 -42.07
CA GLU A 50 17.53 -4.01 -40.74
C GLU A 50 18.58 -3.47 -39.77
N GLU A 51 18.35 -2.23 -39.31
CA GLU A 51 18.97 -1.67 -38.12
C GLU A 51 18.55 -2.54 -36.92
N ASP A 52 19.15 -3.72 -36.80
CA ASP A 52 19.22 -4.43 -35.53
C ASP A 52 20.19 -3.62 -34.67
N GLU A 53 19.64 -2.57 -34.07
CA GLU A 53 20.23 -1.81 -32.98
C GLU A 53 20.57 -2.84 -31.89
N ASP A 54 21.81 -3.31 -31.89
CA ASP A 54 22.35 -4.25 -30.91
C ASP A 54 22.09 -3.69 -29.50
N GLU A 55 20.95 -4.06 -28.91
CA GLU A 55 20.54 -3.70 -27.57
C GLU A 55 21.59 -4.29 -26.62
N ILE A 56 22.57 -3.46 -26.27
CA ILE A 56 23.51 -3.73 -25.19
C ILE A 56 22.66 -4.19 -24.00
N PRO A 57 22.96 -5.34 -23.37
CA PRO A 57 22.17 -5.78 -22.24
C PRO A 57 22.36 -4.75 -21.14
N GLU A 58 21.36 -3.87 -20.97
CA GLU A 58 21.30 -3.02 -19.81
C GLU A 58 21.22 -3.96 -18.61
N ASP A 59 22.31 -4.00 -17.81
CA ASP A 59 22.30 -4.60 -16.49
C ASP A 59 20.96 -4.25 -15.83
N PRO A 60 20.20 -5.22 -15.27
CA PRO A 60 18.79 -5.03 -14.95
C PRO A 60 18.64 -4.07 -13.77
N LEU A 61 18.74 -2.79 -14.05
CA LEU A 61 18.52 -1.69 -13.15
C LEU A 61 17.00 -1.53 -13.09
N ILE A 62 16.39 -2.19 -12.12
CA ILE A 62 14.94 -2.15 -11.98
C ILE A 62 14.60 -0.90 -11.17
N ASP A 63 14.13 0.14 -11.86
CA ASP A 63 13.61 1.35 -11.25
C ASP A 63 12.13 1.17 -10.86
N MET A 64 11.86 1.15 -9.56
CA MET A 64 10.51 1.13 -9.00
C MET A 64 10.03 2.54 -8.60
N GLY A 65 10.76 3.59 -8.97
CA GLY A 65 10.49 5.01 -8.70
C GLY A 65 10.83 5.45 -7.27
N THR A 66 10.52 4.62 -6.27
CA THR A 66 10.90 4.86 -4.86
C THR A 66 12.18 4.16 -4.46
N GLU A 67 12.48 3.05 -5.14
CA GLU A 67 13.58 2.15 -4.83
C GLU A 67 14.23 1.72 -6.15
N LEU A 68 15.54 1.58 -6.12
CA LEU A 68 16.36 1.12 -7.23
C LEU A 68 17.01 -0.20 -6.83
N ILE A 69 16.73 -1.26 -7.58
CA ILE A 69 17.37 -2.56 -7.37
C ILE A 69 18.64 -2.59 -8.21
N LEU A 70 19.79 -2.76 -7.55
CA LEU A 70 21.09 -2.85 -8.20
C LEU A 70 21.37 -4.30 -8.64
N PRO A 71 22.29 -4.53 -9.61
CA PRO A 71 22.71 -5.87 -10.03
C PRO A 71 23.34 -6.70 -8.89
N SER A 72 23.86 -6.02 -7.86
CA SER A 72 24.33 -6.66 -6.61
C SER A 72 23.22 -7.23 -5.73
N GLY A 73 21.95 -6.98 -6.06
CA GLY A 73 20.77 -7.27 -5.24
C GLY A 73 20.51 -6.26 -4.12
N ALA A 74 21.35 -5.25 -3.97
CA ALA A 74 21.13 -4.18 -3.00
C ALA A 74 19.99 -3.24 -3.48
N VAL A 75 19.13 -2.83 -2.54
CA VAL A 75 18.03 -1.89 -2.82
C VAL A 75 18.37 -0.51 -2.28
N VAL A 76 18.37 0.49 -3.15
CA VAL A 76 18.70 1.88 -2.82
C VAL A 76 17.43 2.73 -2.82
N GLY A 77 17.22 3.52 -1.77
CA GLY A 77 16.05 4.39 -1.65
C GLY A 77 16.18 5.73 -2.39
N HIS A 78 15.05 6.29 -2.81
CA HIS A 78 14.99 7.57 -3.50
C HIS A 78 15.14 8.79 -2.57
N ARG A 79 15.77 9.88 -3.05
CA ARG A 79 16.04 11.09 -2.25
C ARG A 79 14.77 11.77 -1.71
N SER A 80 13.64 11.63 -2.40
CA SER A 80 12.34 12.18 -1.97
C SER A 80 11.90 11.61 -0.61
N MET A 81 12.31 10.37 -0.30
CA MET A 81 11.98 9.68 0.94
C MET A 81 13.04 9.86 2.03
N ALA A 82 14.06 10.69 1.82
CA ALA A 82 15.13 10.94 2.79
C ALA A 82 14.63 11.44 4.15
N ARG A 83 13.45 12.10 4.19
CA ARG A 83 12.81 12.49 5.46
C ARG A 83 12.42 11.27 6.28
N TYR A 84 11.87 10.23 5.65
CA TYR A 84 11.41 9.01 6.31
C TYR A 84 12.59 8.11 6.68
N TYR A 85 13.62 8.00 5.85
CA TYR A 85 14.81 7.22 6.16
C TYR A 85 15.61 7.75 7.36
N LYS A 86 15.44 9.03 7.70
CA LYS A 86 16.05 9.63 8.90
C LYS A 86 15.19 9.46 10.17
N GLN A 87 13.98 8.89 10.06
CA GLN A 87 13.11 8.70 11.23
C GLN A 87 13.62 7.54 12.09
N ASN A 88 13.60 7.74 13.40
CA ASN A 88 13.85 6.68 14.38
C ASN A 88 12.54 6.41 15.13
N PHE A 89 11.81 5.38 14.71
CA PHE A 89 10.59 4.95 15.37
C PHE A 89 10.91 4.09 16.60
N PRO A 90 10.08 4.15 17.67
CA PRO A 90 10.21 3.19 18.76
C PRO A 90 10.01 1.78 18.20
N PRO A 91 10.80 0.78 18.66
CA PRO A 91 10.64 -0.60 18.22
C PRO A 91 9.27 -1.13 18.62
N GLU A 92 8.79 -2.13 17.88
CA GLU A 92 7.55 -2.81 18.20
C GLU A 92 7.61 -3.39 19.62
N ARG A 93 6.54 -3.18 20.39
CA ARG A 93 6.44 -3.71 21.76
C ARG A 93 6.08 -5.19 21.70
N ILE A 94 7.09 -6.05 21.73
CA ILE A 94 6.89 -7.48 21.92
C ILE A 94 6.32 -7.75 23.32
N LEU A 95 5.14 -8.38 23.38
CA LEU A 95 4.51 -8.77 24.63
C LEU A 95 5.08 -10.12 25.08
N SER A 96 5.31 -10.28 26.38
CA SER A 96 5.54 -11.61 26.94
C SER A 96 4.28 -12.46 26.80
N GLU A 97 4.42 -13.78 26.67
CA GLU A 97 3.29 -14.73 26.58
C GLU A 97 2.23 -14.47 27.65
N GLY A 98 2.65 -14.26 28.91
CA GLY A 98 1.74 -13.96 30.01
C GLY A 98 1.02 -12.62 29.86
N GLN A 99 1.70 -11.58 29.36
CA GLN A 99 1.09 -10.28 29.08
C GLN A 99 0.09 -10.39 27.93
N GLY A 100 0.41 -11.15 26.89
CA GLY A 100 -0.47 -11.44 25.77
C GLY A 100 -1.75 -12.16 26.22
N THR A 101 -1.61 -13.19 27.05
CA THR A 101 -2.78 -13.90 27.61
C THR A 101 -3.65 -12.99 28.48
N VAL A 102 -3.04 -12.17 29.35
CA VAL A 102 -3.78 -11.22 30.19
C VAL A 102 -4.56 -10.23 29.33
N ILE A 103 -3.92 -9.64 28.31
CA ILE A 103 -4.58 -8.68 27.41
C ILE A 103 -5.72 -9.35 26.63
N ALA A 104 -5.53 -10.57 26.13
CA ALA A 104 -6.55 -11.31 25.40
C ALA A 104 -7.74 -11.72 26.29
N ALA A 105 -7.48 -12.01 27.57
CA ALA A 105 -8.51 -12.38 28.54
C ALA A 105 -9.14 -11.16 29.25
N GLU A 106 -8.58 -9.96 29.10
CA GLU A 106 -9.03 -8.76 29.79
C GLU A 106 -10.35 -8.25 29.19
N THR A 107 -11.46 -8.52 29.87
CA THR A 107 -12.80 -8.04 29.50
C THR A 107 -13.10 -6.64 30.02
N ARG A 108 -12.25 -6.10 30.91
CA ARG A 108 -12.44 -4.80 31.52
C ARG A 108 -12.04 -3.70 30.54
N HIS A 109 -13.05 -3.09 29.94
CA HIS A 109 -12.88 -1.89 29.15
C HIS A 109 -13.11 -0.68 30.05
N PHE A 110 -12.05 0.00 30.47
CA PHE A 110 -12.14 1.28 31.15
C PHE A 110 -12.50 2.38 30.15
N ALA A 111 -13.69 2.30 29.56
CA ALA A 111 -14.29 3.41 28.85
C ALA A 111 -14.74 4.48 29.86
N ALA A 112 -14.59 5.73 29.46
CA ALA A 112 -14.51 6.92 30.31
C ALA A 112 -15.67 7.11 31.34
N PRO A 113 -15.42 7.85 32.45
CA PRO A 113 -16.43 8.17 33.48
C PRO A 113 -17.66 8.95 32.98
N ALA A 114 -17.65 9.46 31.75
CA ALA A 114 -18.79 10.14 31.11
C ALA A 114 -20.03 9.23 31.00
N GLN A 115 -19.84 7.94 30.70
CA GLN A 115 -20.94 6.97 30.62
C GLN A 115 -21.67 6.81 31.96
N ARG A 116 -21.01 7.08 33.09
CA ARG A 116 -21.65 6.97 34.42
C ARG A 116 -22.72 8.04 34.62
N GLN A 117 -22.46 9.28 34.19
CA GLN A 117 -23.44 10.36 34.32
C GLN A 117 -24.60 10.15 33.35
N GLU A 118 -24.32 9.78 32.11
CA GLU A 118 -25.34 9.45 31.09
C GLU A 118 -26.23 8.28 31.53
N LEU A 119 -25.65 7.20 32.05
CA LEU A 119 -26.39 6.05 32.57
C LEU A 119 -27.26 6.43 33.78
N GLN A 120 -26.77 7.29 34.68
CA GLN A 120 -27.57 7.80 35.78
C GLN A 120 -28.73 8.68 35.29
N MET A 121 -28.51 9.54 34.29
CA MET A 121 -29.57 10.34 33.69
C MET A 121 -30.61 9.47 32.98
N ALA A 122 -30.19 8.48 32.20
CA ALA A 122 -31.07 7.51 31.53
C ALA A 122 -31.94 6.74 32.55
N LYS A 123 -31.33 6.24 33.63
CA LYS A 123 -32.07 5.56 34.72
C LYS A 123 -33.13 6.46 35.37
N ARG A 124 -32.81 7.74 35.60
CA ARG A 124 -33.77 8.71 36.16
C ARG A 124 -34.91 8.99 35.18
N ALA A 125 -34.60 9.18 33.90
CA ALA A 125 -35.59 9.43 32.86
C ALA A 125 -36.58 8.26 32.73
N TRP A 126 -36.08 7.02 32.70
CA TRP A 126 -36.93 5.82 32.65
C TRP A 126 -37.80 5.66 33.89
N SER A 127 -37.24 5.88 35.09
CA SER A 127 -38.03 5.80 36.33
C SER A 127 -39.14 6.85 36.34
N LEU A 128 -38.88 8.06 35.85
CA LEU A 128 -39.86 9.13 35.78
C LEU A 128 -40.95 8.82 34.73
N GLN A 129 -40.56 8.31 33.57
CA GLN A 129 -41.47 7.89 32.51
C GLN A 129 -42.45 6.83 33.02
N LYS A 130 -41.92 5.74 33.60
CA LYS A 130 -42.75 4.64 34.12
C LYS A 130 -43.72 5.13 35.20
N LYS A 131 -43.24 5.99 36.12
CA LYS A 131 -44.10 6.59 37.15
C LYS A 131 -45.22 7.44 36.51
N ARG A 132 -44.92 8.18 35.44
CA ARG A 132 -45.92 8.98 34.72
C ARG A 132 -46.95 8.10 34.05
N GLU A 133 -46.53 7.03 33.38
CA GLU A 133 -47.40 6.01 32.79
C GLU A 133 -48.32 5.40 33.86
N ASP A 134 -47.76 4.92 34.97
CA ASP A 134 -48.55 4.37 36.08
C ASP A 134 -49.58 5.36 36.65
N THR A 135 -49.24 6.65 36.70
CA THR A 135 -50.19 7.68 37.16
C THR A 135 -51.29 7.96 36.14
N ASN A 136 -50.96 7.90 34.84
CA ASN A 136 -51.94 8.09 33.77
C ASN A 136 -52.88 6.89 33.70
N ASP A 137 -52.36 5.67 33.79
CA ASP A 137 -53.15 4.44 33.76
C ASP A 137 -54.13 4.39 34.94
N ARG A 138 -53.66 4.72 36.15
CA ARG A 138 -54.54 4.81 37.34
C ARG A 138 -55.65 5.84 37.18
N ARG A 139 -55.38 6.96 36.50
CA ARG A 139 -56.42 7.98 36.21
C ARG A 139 -57.38 7.51 35.12
N ALA A 140 -56.87 6.86 34.08
CA ALA A 140 -57.66 6.33 32.97
C ALA A 140 -58.62 5.21 33.41
N GLN A 141 -58.18 4.34 34.33
CA GLN A 141 -58.98 3.25 34.89
C GLN A 141 -60.34 3.69 35.43
N LYS A 142 -60.46 4.91 35.96
CA LYS A 142 -61.71 5.42 36.54
C LYS A 142 -62.87 5.46 35.54
N PHE A 143 -62.59 5.74 34.27
CA PHE A 143 -63.62 5.90 33.22
C PHE A 143 -63.39 4.95 32.04
N ILE A 144 -62.52 3.95 32.19
CA ILE A 144 -62.13 3.06 31.09
C ILE A 144 -63.31 2.24 30.54
N ASN A 145 -64.27 1.88 31.40
CA ASN A 145 -65.47 1.13 31.03
C ASN A 145 -66.71 2.04 30.87
N ASN A 146 -66.54 3.36 30.84
CA ASN A 146 -67.65 4.28 30.64
C ASN A 146 -68.07 4.31 29.16
N GLN A 147 -69.09 3.52 28.82
CA GLN A 147 -69.63 3.45 27.47
C GLN A 147 -70.97 4.19 27.40
N PRO A 148 -71.03 5.43 26.87
CA PRO A 148 -72.29 6.12 26.71
C PRO A 148 -73.18 5.36 25.71
N HIS A 149 -74.46 5.22 26.03
CA HIS A 149 -75.46 4.52 25.20
C HIS A 149 -75.26 3.01 25.01
N PHE A 150 -74.53 2.33 25.91
CA PHE A 150 -74.45 0.86 25.90
C PHE A 150 -75.83 0.21 26.17
N ARG A 151 -76.22 -0.79 25.37
CA ARG A 151 -77.45 -1.58 25.55
C ARG A 151 -77.09 -3.04 25.85
N ASP A 152 -77.56 -3.52 26.99
CA ASP A 152 -77.35 -4.91 27.43
C ASP A 152 -78.12 -5.89 26.54
N PRO A 153 -77.47 -6.92 25.97
CA PRO A 153 -78.13 -7.92 25.12
C PRO A 153 -78.97 -8.97 25.87
N LEU A 154 -79.04 -8.95 27.22
CA LEU A 154 -79.66 -10.04 28.00
C LEU A 154 -81.20 -10.14 27.91
N LEU A 155 -81.91 -9.11 27.42
CA LEU A 155 -83.36 -9.16 27.22
C LEU A 155 -83.69 -9.28 25.71
N GLN A 156 -84.10 -10.46 25.28
CA GLN A 156 -84.85 -10.71 24.04
C GLN A 156 -86.31 -10.99 24.36
#